data_AF-A0A1M6N5S3-F1
#
_entry.id   AF-A0A1M6N5S3-F1
#
_cell.length_a   1.000
_cell.length_b   1.000
_cell.length_c   1.000
_cell.angle_alpha   90.00
_cell.angle_beta   90.00
_cell.angle_gamma   90.00
#
_symmetry.space_group_name_H-M   'P 1'
#
loop_
_entity.id
_entity.type
_entity.pdbx_description
1 polymer ?
#
loop_
_entity_poly.entity_id
_entity_poly.type
_entity_poly.pdbx_seq_one_letter_code
_entity_poly.pdbx_strand_id
1 'polypeptide(L)'
;MLNIAIEEQKTAILAIWKEINTMFSDVEIKLKKRNKILFSRDSECLQELIRLIQLQNHRTLVMWALDCAKVPLKEFEEKYPNERRPRICLELCEAWARGRIKMPIAKRAILDSHAVAKEIDDSEYGALCHAIGHAGAAVHVETHALGLPIYELTAMVLKYGKNNFQKPVSEKINYYYNRMLYWQENTDKLGLDWAGFLLDNTKPNKERLLDEKRKLKQQ
;
A
#
# COMPACT_ATOMS: atom_id res chain seq x y z
N MET A 1 11.86 42.86 -18.91
CA MET A 1 12.12 41.94 -17.78
C MET A 1 10.84 41.55 -17.04
N LEU A 2 9.97 42.47 -16.61
CA LEU A 2 8.75 42.14 -15.85
C LEU A 2 7.78 41.16 -16.57
N ASN A 3 7.58 41.31 -17.89
CA ASN A 3 6.71 40.41 -18.67
C ASN A 3 7.26 38.99 -18.84
N ILE A 4 8.59 38.81 -18.82
CA ILE A 4 9.22 37.50 -18.95
C ILE A 4 9.00 36.69 -17.66
N ALA A 5 9.18 37.34 -16.50
CA ALA A 5 8.95 36.72 -15.20
C ALA A 5 7.49 36.29 -14.98
N ILE A 6 6.50 37.06 -15.48
CA ILE A 6 5.08 36.71 -15.40
C ILE A 6 4.74 35.52 -16.29
N GLU A 7 5.32 35.44 -17.49
CA GLU A 7 5.07 34.34 -18.44
C GLU A 7 5.72 33.03 -17.95
N GLU A 8 6.92 33.11 -17.34
CA GLU A 8 7.56 32.00 -16.65
C GLU A 8 6.71 31.49 -15.47
N GLN A 9 6.13 32.40 -14.66
CA GLN A 9 5.25 32.03 -13.56
C GLN A 9 3.95 31.34 -14.03
N LYS A 10 3.32 31.86 -15.10
CA LYS A 10 2.13 31.23 -15.70
C LYS A 10 2.45 29.85 -16.26
N THR A 11 3.60 29.71 -16.92
CA THR A 11 4.05 28.43 -17.47
C THR A 11 4.33 27.41 -16.37
N ALA A 12 4.96 27.82 -15.27
CA ALA A 12 5.16 26.99 -14.10
C ALA A 12 3.84 26.55 -13.45
N ILE A 13 2.87 27.49 -13.31
CA ILE A 13 1.54 27.17 -12.79
C ILE A 13 0.82 26.18 -13.72
N LEU A 14 0.81 26.41 -15.04
CA LEU A 14 0.23 25.51 -16.03
C LEU A 14 0.86 24.11 -16.01
N ALA A 15 2.19 24.03 -15.84
CA ALA A 15 2.90 22.76 -15.70
C ALA A 15 2.49 22.02 -14.42
N ILE A 16 2.42 22.72 -13.28
CA ILE A 16 1.93 22.17 -12.01
C ILE A 16 0.49 21.67 -12.14
N TRP A 17 -0.40 22.45 -12.75
CA TRP A 17 -1.80 22.03 -13.00
C TRP A 17 -1.88 20.80 -13.91
N LYS A 18 -1.00 20.71 -14.93
CA LYS A 18 -0.94 19.57 -15.84
C LYS A 18 -0.44 18.31 -15.12
N GLU A 19 0.61 18.43 -14.31
CA GLU A 19 1.13 17.33 -13.48
C GLU A 19 0.11 16.83 -12.45
N ILE A 20 -0.60 17.75 -11.79
CA ILE A 20 -1.68 17.40 -10.84
C ILE A 20 -2.82 16.67 -11.56
N ASN A 21 -3.22 17.13 -12.75
CA ASN A 21 -4.26 16.46 -13.54
C ASN A 21 -3.83 15.09 -14.08
N THR A 22 -2.54 14.83 -14.29
CA THR A 22 -2.08 13.50 -14.74
C THR A 22 -1.99 12.50 -13.58
N MET A 23 -1.60 12.96 -12.38
CA MET A 23 -1.26 12.10 -11.22
C MET A 23 -2.38 11.12 -10.81
N PHE A 24 -3.65 11.53 -10.87
CA PHE A 24 -4.80 10.70 -10.49
C PHE A 24 -5.76 10.40 -11.64
N SER A 25 -5.34 10.64 -12.89
CA SER A 25 -6.19 10.46 -14.07
C SER A 25 -6.76 9.03 -14.18
N ASP A 26 -5.97 8.01 -13.85
CA ASP A 26 -6.41 6.62 -13.87
C ASP A 26 -7.46 6.31 -12.79
N VAL A 27 -7.31 6.89 -11.60
CA VAL A 27 -8.26 6.80 -10.47
C VAL A 27 -9.60 7.42 -10.87
N GLU A 28 -9.59 8.61 -11.48
CA GLU A 28 -10.80 9.28 -11.93
C GLU A 28 -11.53 8.50 -13.03
N ILE A 29 -10.79 7.89 -13.97
CA ILE A 29 -11.36 7.02 -15.00
C ILE A 29 -12.01 5.79 -14.36
N LYS A 30 -11.33 5.15 -13.41
CA LYS A 30 -11.85 3.97 -12.69
C LYS A 30 -13.09 4.30 -11.85
N LEU A 31 -13.12 5.48 -11.21
CA LEU A 31 -14.31 6.00 -10.51
C LEU A 31 -15.50 6.17 -11.46
N LYS A 32 -15.29 6.82 -12.63
CA LYS A 32 -16.34 6.99 -13.65
C LYS A 32 -16.89 5.64 -14.14
N LYS A 33 -16.02 4.63 -14.23
CA LYS A 33 -16.36 3.25 -14.61
C LYS A 33 -16.92 2.41 -13.46
N ARG A 34 -17.04 2.97 -12.24
CA ARG A 34 -17.51 2.28 -11.03
C ARG A 34 -16.70 1.02 -10.67
N ASN A 35 -15.39 1.05 -10.93
CA ASN A 35 -14.50 -0.02 -10.50
C ASN A 35 -14.43 -0.08 -8.96
N LYS A 36 -14.36 -1.29 -8.40
CA LYS A 36 -14.20 -1.50 -6.95
C LYS A 36 -12.79 -1.18 -6.45
N ILE A 37 -11.78 -1.30 -7.32
CA ILE A 37 -10.38 -1.02 -7.02
C ILE A 37 -9.94 0.13 -7.91
N LEU A 38 -9.38 1.16 -7.29
CA LEU A 38 -9.10 2.43 -7.97
C LEU A 38 -7.62 2.64 -8.25
N PHE A 39 -6.73 1.96 -7.52
CA PHE A 39 -5.29 2.05 -7.72
C PHE A 39 -4.74 0.74 -8.31
N SER A 40 -3.61 0.84 -8.99
CA SER A 40 -2.95 -0.28 -9.65
C SER A 40 -1.44 -0.06 -9.69
N ARG A 41 -0.71 -1.08 -10.14
CA ARG A 41 0.73 -0.97 -10.44
C ARG A 41 1.06 0.07 -11.51
N ASP A 42 0.07 0.45 -12.31
CA ASP A 42 0.22 1.43 -13.39
C ASP A 42 -0.31 2.82 -12.98
N SER A 43 -0.71 3.00 -11.72
CA SER A 43 -1.12 4.32 -11.22
C SER A 43 0.10 5.22 -11.11
N GLU A 44 0.06 6.35 -11.80
CA GLU A 44 1.19 7.30 -11.88
C GLU A 44 1.62 7.77 -10.47
N CYS A 45 0.63 8.11 -9.63
CA CYS A 45 0.84 8.50 -8.23
C CYS A 45 1.61 7.47 -7.37
N LEU A 46 1.71 6.21 -7.78
CA LEU A 46 2.38 5.15 -7.02
C LEU A 46 3.77 4.79 -7.56
N GLN A 47 4.21 5.31 -8.70
CA GLN A 47 5.43 4.81 -9.37
C GLN A 47 6.69 4.96 -8.50
N GLU A 48 6.87 6.10 -7.83
CA GLU A 48 8.02 6.31 -6.93
C GLU A 48 8.00 5.37 -5.72
N LEU A 49 6.83 5.15 -5.12
CA LEU A 49 6.68 4.18 -4.03
C LEU A 49 6.96 2.75 -4.50
N ILE A 50 6.46 2.37 -5.69
CA ILE A 50 6.70 1.04 -6.29
C ILE A 50 8.20 0.84 -6.53
N ARG A 51 8.89 1.82 -7.12
CA ARG A 51 10.34 1.78 -7.32
C ARG A 51 11.06 1.59 -6.00
N LEU A 52 10.66 2.30 -4.95
CA LEU A 52 11.27 2.14 -3.64
C LEU A 52 11.02 0.74 -3.06
N ILE A 53 9.79 0.19 -3.19
CA ILE A 53 9.44 -1.18 -2.78
C ILE A 53 10.32 -2.22 -3.48
N GLN A 54 10.57 -2.07 -4.78
CA GLN A 54 11.37 -3.01 -5.59
C GLN A 54 12.84 -3.08 -5.18
N LEU A 55 13.36 -2.07 -4.49
CA LEU A 55 14.74 -2.00 -4.01
C LEU A 55 14.92 -2.62 -2.62
N GLN A 56 13.83 -2.89 -1.89
CA GLN A 56 13.92 -3.38 -0.53
C GLN A 56 14.11 -4.88 -0.44
N ASN A 57 14.80 -5.31 0.62
CA ASN A 57 14.79 -6.69 1.06
C ASN A 57 13.42 -7.05 1.70
N HIS A 58 13.16 -8.34 1.84
CA HIS A 58 11.86 -8.84 2.28
C HIS A 58 11.51 -8.38 3.71
N ARG A 59 12.48 -8.39 4.64
CA ARG A 59 12.25 -7.99 6.04
C ARG A 59 11.84 -6.52 6.18
N THR A 60 12.47 -5.63 5.42
CA THR A 60 12.09 -4.22 5.38
C THR A 60 10.65 -4.04 4.91
N LEU A 61 10.24 -4.76 3.86
CA LEU A 61 8.86 -4.71 3.37
C LEU A 61 7.85 -5.23 4.40
N VAL A 62 8.21 -6.30 5.13
CA VAL A 62 7.37 -6.83 6.21
C VAL A 62 7.18 -5.81 7.32
N MET A 63 8.28 -5.22 7.83
CA MET A 63 8.18 -4.19 8.87
C MET A 63 7.36 -2.99 8.41
N TRP A 64 7.62 -2.51 7.19
CA TRP A 64 6.89 -1.40 6.61
C TRP A 64 5.39 -1.69 6.48
N ALA A 65 5.02 -2.84 5.94
CA ALA A 65 3.62 -3.19 5.70
C ALA A 65 2.86 -3.36 7.02
N LEU A 66 3.39 -4.15 7.97
CA LEU A 66 2.73 -4.40 9.26
C LEU A 66 2.62 -3.14 10.11
N ASP A 67 3.62 -2.27 10.07
CA ASP A 67 3.59 -0.99 10.78
C ASP A 67 2.59 -0.01 10.15
N CYS A 68 2.62 0.16 8.82
CA CYS A 68 1.71 1.07 8.14
C CYS A 68 0.24 0.63 8.27
N ALA A 69 -0.03 -0.69 8.33
CA ALA A 69 -1.36 -1.26 8.49
C ALA A 69 -2.01 -0.99 9.87
N LYS A 70 -1.25 -0.50 10.87
CA LYS A 70 -1.83 -0.08 12.16
C LYS A 70 -2.80 1.10 12.02
N VAL A 71 -2.55 1.99 11.06
CA VAL A 71 -3.42 3.15 10.79
C VAL A 71 -4.79 2.72 10.26
N PRO A 72 -4.91 1.96 9.15
CA PRO A 72 -6.19 1.48 8.67
C PRO A 72 -6.85 0.49 9.65
N LEU A 73 -6.08 -0.27 10.44
CA LEU A 73 -6.65 -1.10 11.50
C LEU A 73 -7.35 -0.25 12.56
N LYS A 74 -6.69 0.80 13.05
CA LYS A 74 -7.28 1.69 14.06
C LYS A 74 -8.57 2.31 13.55
N GLU A 75 -8.56 2.83 12.32
CA GLU A 75 -9.75 3.39 11.68
C GLU A 75 -10.87 2.35 11.54
N PHE A 76 -10.54 1.12 11.12
CA PHE A 76 -11.50 0.05 11.02
C PHE A 76 -12.17 -0.28 12.36
N GLU A 77 -11.38 -0.35 13.44
CA GLU A 77 -11.86 -0.69 14.78
C GLU A 77 -12.68 0.41 15.44
N GLU A 78 -12.47 1.67 15.07
CA GLU A 78 -13.30 2.78 15.53
C GLU A 78 -14.77 2.60 15.08
N LYS A 79 -15.00 2.01 13.89
CA LYS A 79 -16.35 1.73 13.38
C LYS A 79 -16.85 0.32 13.72
N TYR A 80 -15.98 -0.69 13.66
CA TYR A 80 -16.31 -2.10 13.88
C TYR A 80 -15.52 -2.70 15.06
N PRO A 81 -15.72 -2.23 16.31
CA PRO A 81 -14.88 -2.63 17.45
C PRO A 81 -14.96 -4.12 17.81
N ASN A 82 -16.06 -4.79 17.43
CA ASN A 82 -16.29 -6.20 17.69
C ASN A 82 -15.79 -7.12 16.56
N GLU A 83 -15.42 -6.58 15.40
CA GLU A 83 -14.90 -7.37 14.28
C GLU A 83 -13.38 -7.51 14.42
N ARG A 84 -12.95 -8.60 15.05
CA ARG A 84 -11.55 -8.82 15.45
C ARG A 84 -10.67 -9.43 14.35
N ARG A 85 -11.24 -9.93 13.25
CA ARG A 85 -10.48 -10.65 12.21
C ARG A 85 -9.32 -9.82 11.61
N PRO A 86 -9.46 -8.51 11.30
CA PRO A 86 -8.35 -7.71 10.77
C PRO A 86 -7.19 -7.54 11.78
N ARG A 87 -7.49 -7.37 13.07
CA ARG A 87 -6.46 -7.32 14.12
C ARG A 87 -5.73 -8.66 14.24
N ILE A 88 -6.50 -9.74 14.35
CA ILE A 88 -5.97 -11.11 14.45
C ILE A 88 -5.06 -11.43 13.27
N CYS A 89 -5.42 -10.96 12.06
CA CYS A 89 -4.57 -11.06 10.87
C CYS A 89 -3.18 -10.44 11.10
N LEU A 90 -3.09 -9.18 11.55
CA LEU A 90 -1.79 -8.54 11.78
C LEU A 90 -1.00 -9.21 12.90
N GLU A 91 -1.64 -9.57 14.01
CA GLU A 91 -0.99 -10.23 15.14
C GLU A 91 -0.39 -11.60 14.75
N LEU A 92 -1.14 -12.41 13.99
CA LEU A 92 -0.65 -13.71 13.52
C LEU A 92 0.38 -13.58 12.40
N CYS A 93 0.29 -12.58 11.53
CA CYS A 93 1.32 -12.30 10.54
C CYS A 93 2.62 -11.82 11.17
N GLU A 94 2.56 -10.97 12.21
CA GLU A 94 3.74 -10.62 13.01
C GLU A 94 4.35 -11.87 13.65
N ALA A 95 3.54 -12.69 14.34
CA ALA A 95 4.02 -13.93 14.94
C ALA A 95 4.65 -14.89 13.92
N TRP A 96 4.10 -14.97 12.71
CA TRP A 96 4.65 -15.75 11.62
C TRP A 96 5.97 -15.17 11.10
N ALA A 97 6.06 -13.85 10.92
CA ALA A 97 7.30 -13.17 10.54
C ALA A 97 8.42 -13.42 11.57
N ARG A 98 8.07 -13.57 12.85
CA ARG A 98 8.99 -13.92 13.93
C ARG A 98 9.31 -15.42 14.05
N GLY A 99 8.74 -16.27 13.19
CA GLY A 99 8.93 -17.71 13.24
C GLY A 99 8.22 -18.43 14.40
N ARG A 100 7.30 -17.75 15.10
CA ARG A 100 6.58 -18.30 16.27
C ARG A 100 5.43 -19.23 15.88
N ILE A 101 4.89 -19.07 14.68
CA ILE A 101 3.81 -19.91 14.13
C ILE A 101 4.11 -20.30 12.67
N LYS A 102 3.42 -21.32 12.18
CA LYS A 102 3.53 -21.77 10.78
C LYS A 102 2.61 -20.98 9.86
N MET A 103 3.02 -20.85 8.58
CA MET A 103 2.29 -20.15 7.53
C MET A 103 0.77 -20.47 7.47
N PRO A 104 0.29 -21.72 7.57
CA PRO A 104 -1.14 -22.00 7.42
C PRO A 104 -2.03 -21.25 8.43
N ILE A 105 -1.52 -20.96 9.63
CA ILE A 105 -2.24 -20.23 10.67
C ILE A 105 -2.40 -18.76 10.26
N ALA A 106 -1.30 -18.10 9.88
CA ALA A 106 -1.34 -16.72 9.39
C ALA A 106 -2.15 -16.59 8.09
N LYS A 107 -2.01 -17.56 7.16
CA LYS A 107 -2.77 -17.59 5.92
C LYS A 107 -4.27 -17.65 6.17
N ARG A 108 -4.73 -18.44 7.15
CA ARG A 108 -6.15 -18.48 7.53
C ARG A 108 -6.61 -17.11 7.99
N ALA A 109 -5.86 -16.45 8.89
CA ALA A 109 -6.20 -15.13 9.40
C ALA A 109 -6.24 -14.03 8.31
N ILE A 110 -5.32 -14.08 7.33
CA ILE A 110 -5.34 -13.21 6.15
C ILE A 110 -6.65 -13.40 5.36
N LEU A 111 -7.02 -14.66 5.10
CA LEU A 111 -8.26 -14.97 4.38
C LEU A 111 -9.50 -14.54 5.16
N ASP A 112 -9.49 -14.69 6.48
CA ASP A 112 -10.58 -14.27 7.35
C ASP A 112 -10.72 -12.74 7.34
N SER A 113 -9.62 -11.99 7.34
CA SER A 113 -9.64 -10.52 7.13
C SER A 113 -10.25 -10.15 5.77
N HIS A 114 -9.92 -10.87 4.70
CA HIS A 114 -10.53 -10.64 3.39
C HIS A 114 -12.01 -11.04 3.34
N ALA A 115 -12.43 -12.03 4.12
CA ALA A 115 -13.83 -12.46 4.18
C ALA A 115 -14.74 -11.36 4.76
N VAL A 116 -14.25 -10.61 5.76
CA VAL A 116 -14.97 -9.45 6.34
C VAL A 116 -15.46 -8.50 5.24
N ALA A 117 -14.62 -8.19 4.25
CA ALA A 117 -14.94 -7.26 3.16
C ALA A 117 -16.13 -7.70 2.28
N LYS A 118 -16.53 -8.97 2.36
CA LYS A 118 -17.71 -9.51 1.65
C LYS A 118 -18.95 -9.61 2.55
N GLU A 119 -18.75 -9.60 3.86
CA GLU A 119 -19.79 -9.79 4.87
C GLU A 119 -20.33 -8.46 5.40
N ILE A 120 -19.51 -7.39 5.38
CA ILE A 120 -19.97 -6.04 5.70
C ILE A 120 -20.48 -5.33 4.44
N ASP A 121 -21.64 -4.66 4.55
CA ASP A 121 -22.18 -3.81 3.49
C ASP A 121 -21.57 -2.41 3.54
N ASP A 122 -20.24 -2.35 3.41
CA ASP A 122 -19.45 -1.14 3.57
C ASP A 122 -18.20 -1.20 2.70
N SER A 123 -18.25 -0.52 1.55
CA SER A 123 -17.16 -0.58 0.57
C SER A 123 -15.87 0.08 1.06
N GLU A 124 -15.96 1.13 1.88
CA GLU A 124 -14.80 1.82 2.44
C GLU A 124 -14.06 0.89 3.41
N TYR A 125 -14.79 0.33 4.37
CA TYR A 125 -14.21 -0.52 5.40
C TYR A 125 -13.86 -1.92 4.88
N GLY A 126 -14.55 -2.40 3.83
CA GLY A 126 -14.16 -3.58 3.09
C GLY A 126 -12.82 -3.40 2.36
N ALA A 127 -12.56 -2.21 1.82
CA ALA A 127 -11.25 -1.88 1.26
C ALA A 127 -10.17 -1.83 2.35
N LEU A 128 -10.44 -1.27 3.54
CA LEU A 128 -9.49 -1.34 4.68
C LEU A 128 -9.17 -2.79 5.08
N CYS A 129 -10.17 -3.68 5.12
CA CYS A 129 -9.96 -5.11 5.40
C CYS A 129 -9.04 -5.79 4.38
N HIS A 130 -9.18 -5.47 3.09
CA HIS A 130 -8.26 -5.94 2.06
C HIS A 130 -6.85 -5.38 2.24
N ALA A 131 -6.72 -4.09 2.56
CA ALA A 131 -5.45 -3.43 2.81
C ALA A 131 -4.67 -4.10 3.95
N ILE A 132 -5.35 -4.35 5.08
CA ILE A 132 -4.79 -5.03 6.25
C ILE A 132 -4.39 -6.47 5.93
N GLY A 133 -5.24 -7.23 5.22
CA GLY A 133 -4.91 -8.59 4.81
C GLY A 133 -3.71 -8.64 3.85
N HIS A 134 -3.60 -7.69 2.92
CA HIS A 134 -2.44 -7.57 2.04
C HIS A 134 -1.15 -7.21 2.78
N ALA A 135 -1.23 -6.33 3.78
CA ALA A 135 -0.10 -6.03 4.64
C ALA A 135 0.39 -7.28 5.38
N GLY A 136 -0.53 -8.07 5.94
CA GLY A 136 -0.20 -9.38 6.53
C GLY A 136 0.39 -10.37 5.52
N ALA A 137 -0.14 -10.39 4.30
CA ALA A 137 0.33 -11.27 3.22
C ALA A 137 1.73 -10.89 2.69
N ALA A 138 2.23 -9.68 2.96
CA ALA A 138 3.60 -9.28 2.62
C ALA A 138 4.64 -10.19 3.29
N VAL A 139 4.32 -10.81 4.43
CA VAL A 139 5.14 -11.85 5.07
C VAL A 139 5.35 -13.05 4.15
N HIS A 140 4.37 -13.40 3.31
CA HIS A 140 4.50 -14.50 2.36
C HIS A 140 5.41 -14.17 1.19
N VAL A 141 5.19 -12.99 0.59
CA VAL A 141 5.87 -12.55 -0.63
C VAL A 141 5.74 -11.04 -0.79
N GLU A 142 6.80 -10.42 -1.29
CA GLU A 142 7.00 -8.99 -1.46
C GLU A 142 5.90 -8.33 -2.30
N THR A 143 5.35 -9.04 -3.28
CA THR A 143 4.32 -8.52 -4.19
C THR A 143 3.00 -8.16 -3.50
N HIS A 144 2.74 -8.71 -2.30
CA HIS A 144 1.58 -8.33 -1.51
C HIS A 144 1.72 -6.98 -0.81
N ALA A 145 2.95 -6.49 -0.60
CA ALA A 145 3.20 -5.21 0.08
C ALA A 145 2.49 -4.05 -0.62
N LEU A 146 2.46 -4.03 -1.96
CA LEU A 146 1.76 -3.02 -2.74
C LEU A 146 0.22 -3.10 -2.61
N GLY A 147 -0.33 -4.21 -2.14
CA GLY A 147 -1.76 -4.33 -1.87
C GLY A 147 -2.23 -3.37 -0.77
N LEU A 148 -1.41 -3.13 0.26
CA LEU A 148 -1.73 -2.17 1.33
C LEU A 148 -2.10 -0.78 0.77
N PRO A 149 -1.21 -0.07 0.06
CA PRO A 149 -1.54 1.24 -0.50
C PRO A 149 -2.66 1.16 -1.54
N ILE A 150 -2.72 0.12 -2.38
CA ILE A 150 -3.79 0.01 -3.40
C ILE A 150 -5.19 0.04 -2.75
N TYR A 151 -5.39 -0.71 -1.68
CA TYR A 151 -6.69 -0.83 -1.04
C TYR A 151 -6.97 0.26 -0.02
N GLU A 152 -5.99 0.68 0.79
CA GLU A 152 -6.20 1.78 1.74
C GLU A 152 -6.47 3.10 1.01
N LEU A 153 -5.73 3.40 -0.07
CA LEU A 153 -6.01 4.60 -0.86
C LEU A 153 -7.37 4.50 -1.57
N THR A 154 -7.79 3.30 -1.99
CA THR A 154 -9.16 3.09 -2.50
C THR A 154 -10.21 3.46 -1.42
N ALA A 155 -10.01 3.03 -0.17
CA ALA A 155 -10.88 3.40 0.95
C ALA A 155 -10.90 4.92 1.16
N MET A 156 -9.76 5.58 1.09
CA MET A 156 -9.67 7.04 1.21
C MET A 156 -10.44 7.77 0.10
N VAL A 157 -10.39 7.28 -1.14
CA VAL A 157 -11.18 7.87 -2.23
C VAL A 157 -12.69 7.72 -1.96
N LEU A 158 -13.13 6.58 -1.42
CA LEU A 158 -14.53 6.37 -1.03
C LEU A 158 -14.95 7.30 0.10
N LYS A 159 -14.09 7.48 1.11
CA LYS A 159 -14.30 8.35 2.27
C LYS A 159 -14.41 9.83 1.92
N TYR A 160 -13.44 10.35 1.15
CA TYR A 160 -13.36 11.79 0.83
C TYR A 160 -14.19 12.18 -0.42
N GLY A 161 -14.53 11.20 -1.25
CA GLY A 161 -15.27 11.40 -2.48
C GLY A 161 -14.44 12.02 -3.61
N LYS A 162 -14.99 11.94 -4.83
CA LYS A 162 -14.32 12.27 -6.10
C LYS A 162 -13.67 13.68 -6.18
N ASN A 163 -14.14 14.63 -5.38
CA ASN A 163 -13.71 16.03 -5.47
C ASN A 163 -12.65 16.40 -4.40
N ASN A 164 -12.47 15.58 -3.37
CA ASN A 164 -11.65 15.95 -2.20
C ASN A 164 -10.58 14.91 -1.86
N PHE A 165 -10.47 13.80 -2.61
CA PHE A 165 -9.55 12.73 -2.26
C PHE A 165 -8.08 13.05 -2.56
N GLN A 166 -7.81 13.92 -3.53
CA GLN A 166 -6.47 14.10 -4.10
C GLN A 166 -5.45 14.48 -3.02
N LYS A 167 -5.75 15.51 -2.22
CA LYS A 167 -4.86 15.96 -1.14
C LYS A 167 -4.58 14.87 -0.09
N PRO A 168 -5.58 14.28 0.59
CA PRO A 168 -5.31 13.27 1.62
C PRO A 168 -4.66 12.01 1.04
N VAL A 169 -4.97 11.61 -0.20
CA VAL A 169 -4.31 10.48 -0.88
C VAL A 169 -2.83 10.79 -1.14
N SER A 170 -2.48 11.98 -1.63
CA SER A 170 -1.08 12.38 -1.82
C SER A 170 -0.31 12.42 -0.49
N GLU A 171 -0.92 12.95 0.57
CA GLU A 171 -0.34 12.95 1.92
C GLU A 171 -0.10 11.52 2.42
N LYS A 172 -1.02 10.59 2.15
CA LYS A 172 -0.87 9.17 2.53
C LYS A 172 0.23 8.47 1.72
N ILE A 173 0.37 8.76 0.43
CA ILE A 173 1.47 8.24 -0.40
C ILE A 173 2.82 8.71 0.15
N ASN A 174 2.94 9.99 0.51
CA ASN A 174 4.14 10.54 1.15
C ASN A 174 4.41 9.89 2.51
N TYR A 175 3.37 9.63 3.31
CA TYR A 175 3.50 8.88 4.56
C TYR A 175 4.11 7.49 4.31
N TYR A 176 3.58 6.73 3.34
CA TYR A 176 4.13 5.42 3.00
C TYR A 176 5.58 5.48 2.57
N TYR A 177 5.94 6.44 1.73
CA TYR A 177 7.31 6.66 1.27
C TYR A 177 8.26 6.92 2.44
N ASN A 178 7.91 7.85 3.33
CA ASN A 178 8.71 8.19 4.50
C ASN A 178 8.83 7.04 5.50
N ARG A 179 7.76 6.26 5.72
CA ARG A 179 7.84 5.04 6.54
C ARG A 179 8.75 4.01 5.89
N MET A 180 8.79 3.90 4.56
CA MET A 180 9.68 2.97 3.88
C MET A 180 11.14 3.34 4.09
N LEU A 181 11.50 4.63 3.96
CA LEU A 181 12.85 5.12 4.26
C LEU A 181 13.24 4.82 5.71
N TYR A 182 12.33 5.08 6.66
CA TYR A 182 12.57 4.74 8.06
C TYR A 182 12.89 3.24 8.23
N TRP A 183 12.07 2.35 7.66
CA TRP A 183 12.30 0.92 7.82
C TRP A 183 13.53 0.42 7.07
N GLN A 184 13.88 1.01 5.93
CA GLN A 184 15.13 0.74 5.23
C GLN A 184 16.34 0.97 6.15
N GLU A 185 16.32 2.04 6.94
CA GLU A 185 17.43 2.37 7.84
C GLU A 185 17.41 1.62 9.18
N ASN A 186 16.25 1.15 9.64
CA ASN A 186 16.06 0.69 11.02
C ASN A 186 15.75 -0.81 11.17
N THR A 187 15.33 -1.52 10.12
CA THR A 187 14.90 -2.93 10.22
C THR A 187 15.96 -3.82 10.89
N ASP A 188 17.21 -3.75 10.43
CA ASP A 188 18.30 -4.58 10.94
C ASP A 188 18.90 -4.09 12.28
N LYS A 189 18.62 -2.83 12.67
CA LYS A 189 19.12 -2.26 13.93
C LYS A 189 18.39 -2.77 15.17
N LEU A 190 17.17 -3.27 15.00
CA LEU A 190 16.31 -3.66 16.11
C LEU A 190 16.63 -5.05 16.70
N GLY A 191 17.55 -5.81 16.10
CA GLY A 191 17.96 -7.13 16.63
C GLY A 191 16.80 -8.13 16.73
N LEU A 192 15.84 -8.03 15.81
CA LEU A 192 14.60 -8.79 15.84
C LEU A 192 14.79 -10.24 15.39
N ASP A 193 14.10 -11.18 16.04
CA ASP A 193 13.95 -12.55 15.54
C ASP A 193 13.17 -12.59 14.23
N TRP A 194 13.57 -13.47 13.32
CA TRP A 194 12.92 -13.66 12.03
C TRP A 194 12.71 -15.15 11.74
N ALA A 195 11.61 -15.46 11.07
CA ALA A 195 11.43 -16.76 10.45
C ALA A 195 12.56 -17.00 9.44
N GLY A 196 13.11 -18.22 9.40
CA GLY A 196 14.30 -18.53 8.62
C GLY A 196 14.19 -18.16 7.13
N PHE A 197 13.00 -18.24 6.53
CA PHE A 197 12.80 -17.88 5.12
C PHE A 197 12.92 -16.37 4.84
N LEU A 198 12.79 -15.51 5.86
CA LEU A 198 12.96 -14.06 5.74
C LEU A 198 14.43 -13.62 5.90
N LEU A 199 15.32 -14.53 6.32
CA LEU A 199 16.75 -14.22 6.47
C LEU A 199 17.51 -14.29 5.14
N ASP A 200 16.92 -14.90 4.10
CA ASP A 200 17.55 -15.04 2.79
C ASP A 200 17.39 -13.76 1.95
N ASN A 201 18.38 -12.86 2.08
CA ASN A 201 18.45 -11.64 1.28
C ASN A 201 19.14 -11.82 -0.09
N THR A 202 19.48 -13.05 -0.48
CA THR A 202 20.14 -13.31 -1.78
C THR A 202 19.15 -13.34 -2.94
N LYS A 203 17.87 -13.58 -2.65
CA LYS A 203 16.81 -13.63 -3.64
C LYS A 203 16.46 -12.22 -4.12
N PRO A 204 16.26 -12.02 -5.44
CA PRO A 204 15.76 -10.76 -5.96
C PRO A 204 14.34 -10.51 -5.44
N ASN A 205 14.04 -9.23 -5.18
CA ASN A 205 12.70 -8.79 -4.81
C ASN A 205 11.68 -9.21 -5.88
N LYS A 206 10.62 -9.93 -5.47
CA LYS A 206 9.63 -10.48 -6.42
C LYS A 206 8.72 -9.45 -7.06
N GLU A 207 8.54 -8.26 -6.47
CA GLU A 207 7.83 -7.17 -7.13
C GLU A 207 8.67 -6.59 -8.29
N ARG A 208 9.99 -6.54 -8.14
CA ARG A 208 10.91 -6.15 -9.23
C ARG A 208 10.84 -7.15 -10.38
N LEU A 209 10.94 -8.45 -10.09
CA LEU A 209 10.83 -9.50 -11.11
C LEU A 209 9.47 -9.49 -11.82
N LEU A 210 8.39 -9.21 -11.07
CA LEU A 210 7.06 -9.09 -11.65
C LEU A 210 6.99 -7.92 -12.65
N ASP A 211 7.54 -6.77 -12.28
CA ASP A 211 7.55 -5.59 -13.15
C ASP A 211 8.38 -5.81 -14.43
N GLU A 212 9.59 -6.38 -14.31
CA GLU A 212 10.43 -6.76 -15.45
C GLU A 212 9.67 -7.68 -16.42
N LYS A 213 9.00 -8.71 -15.88
CA LYS A 213 8.18 -9.63 -16.68
C LYS A 213 7.00 -8.94 -17.35
N ARG A 214 6.39 -7.93 -16.73
CA ARG A 214 5.28 -7.15 -17.32
C ARG A 214 5.78 -6.30 -18.48
N LYS A 215 6.93 -5.64 -18.34
CA LYS A 215 7.55 -4.81 -19.38
C LYS A 215 7.93 -5.63 -20.62
N LEU A 216 8.49 -6.83 -20.43
CA LEU A 216 8.83 -7.73 -21.54
C LEU A 216 7.62 -8.22 -22.35
N LYS A 217 6.42 -8.25 -21.76
CA LYS A 217 5.19 -8.67 -22.47
C LYS A 217 4.51 -7.55 -23.25
N GLN A 218 4.92 -6.30 -23.04
CA GLN A 218 4.35 -5.12 -23.68
C GLN A 218 5.21 -4.64 -24.87
N GLN A 219 6.40 -5.23 -25.03
CA GLN A 219 7.27 -5.11 -26.20
C GLN A 219 6.87 -6.14 -27.25
#